data_AF-A0A7W1ZDX2-F1
#
_entry.id   AF-A0A7W1ZDX2-F1
#
_cell.length_a   1.000
_cell.length_b   1.000
_cell.length_c   1.000
_cell.angle_alpha   90.00
_cell.angle_beta   90.00
_cell.angle_gamma   90.00
#
_symmetry.space_group_name_H-M   'P 1'
#
loop_
_entity.id
_entity.type
_entity.pdbx_description
1 polymer ?
#
loop_
_entity_poly.entity_id
_entity_poly.type
_entity_poly.pdbx_seq_one_letter_code
_entity_poly.pdbx_strand_id
1 'polypeptide(L)'
;MLALVASPVVAGCAQGSDAGSRRRPRSQAGDLARSAKTRREGAVKDRPLAVDAVLSFTADLHQRLAADPGNVVSSPYSVAVALAMSRNGARGVRVRHPRRGDVDTALHRPRRRPLRVTP
;
A
#
# COMPACT_ATOMS: atom_id res chain seq x y z
N MET A 1 -12.23 -35.32 27.27
CA MET A 1 -10.91 -35.15 26.61
C MET A 1 -11.03 -34.02 25.59
N LEU A 2 -10.39 -32.87 25.87
CA LEU A 2 -10.37 -31.70 24.99
C LEU A 2 -9.09 -31.76 24.15
N ALA A 3 -9.21 -31.85 22.82
CA ALA A 3 -8.05 -31.85 21.92
C ALA A 3 -7.67 -30.41 21.58
N LEU A 4 -6.50 -29.98 22.09
CA LEU A 4 -5.86 -28.71 21.81
C LEU A 4 -5.23 -28.76 20.41
N VAL A 5 -5.78 -28.05 19.43
CA VAL A 5 -5.22 -28.00 18.08
C VAL A 5 -4.15 -26.91 18.03
N ALA A 6 -2.88 -27.31 18.17
CA ALA A 6 -1.73 -26.45 18.00
C ALA A 6 -1.55 -26.12 16.50
N SER A 7 -1.64 -24.84 16.14
CA SER A 7 -1.34 -24.37 14.78
C SER A 7 0.18 -24.36 14.55
N PRO A 8 0.69 -24.89 13.42
CA PRO A 8 2.11 -24.80 13.11
C PRO A 8 2.46 -23.35 12.72
N VAL A 9 3.37 -22.76 13.49
CA VAL A 9 4.08 -21.53 13.11
C VAL A 9 4.91 -21.84 11.87
N VAL A 10 4.62 -21.15 10.77
CA VAL A 10 5.41 -21.20 9.54
C VAL A 10 6.79 -20.59 9.85
N ALA A 11 7.76 -21.44 10.13
CA ALA A 11 9.17 -21.11 10.13
C ALA A 11 9.64 -20.95 8.68
N GLY A 12 9.77 -19.71 8.23
CA GLY A 12 10.42 -19.39 6.95
C GLY A 12 11.92 -19.65 7.04
N CYS A 13 12.38 -20.62 6.25
CA CYS A 13 13.70 -21.23 6.29
C CYS A 13 14.86 -20.24 6.10
N ALA A 14 15.75 -20.19 7.09
CA ALA A 14 17.17 -19.99 6.86
C ALA A 14 17.84 -21.34 6.58
N GLN A 15 19.00 -21.27 5.92
CA GLN A 15 20.05 -22.29 5.81
C GLN A 15 20.07 -23.19 4.56
N GLY A 16 21.18 -23.08 3.82
CA GLY A 16 21.54 -23.97 2.73
C GLY A 16 22.80 -23.48 2.01
N SER A 17 23.95 -23.56 2.68
CA SER A 17 25.26 -23.47 2.04
C SER A 17 25.55 -24.82 1.40
N ASP A 18 25.70 -24.90 0.09
CA ASP A 18 26.53 -25.94 -0.55
C ASP A 18 27.03 -25.50 -1.92
N ALA A 19 28.33 -25.70 -2.11
CA ALA A 19 29.07 -25.45 -3.33
C ALA A 19 28.75 -26.52 -4.37
N GLY A 20 28.39 -26.11 -5.59
CA GLY A 20 28.16 -27.04 -6.69
C GLY A 20 27.78 -26.37 -7.99
N SER A 21 28.76 -26.20 -8.88
CA SER A 21 28.59 -25.75 -10.27
C SER A 21 27.54 -26.58 -11.02
N ARG A 22 26.39 -25.96 -11.36
CA ARG A 22 25.52 -26.37 -12.48
C ARG A 22 25.04 -25.12 -13.23
N ARG A 23 25.10 -25.21 -14.56
CA ARG A 23 24.69 -24.18 -15.54
C ARG A 23 23.32 -23.58 -15.23
N ARG A 24 23.26 -22.25 -15.39
CA ARG A 24 22.10 -21.34 -15.22
C ARG A 24 20.83 -21.80 -15.94
N PRO A 25 19.64 -21.68 -15.33
CA PRO A 25 18.51 -21.11 -16.04
C PRO A 25 18.73 -19.59 -16.15
N ARG A 26 18.65 -19.05 -17.37
CA ARG A 26 18.47 -17.60 -17.55
C ARG A 26 17.11 -17.26 -16.95
N SER A 27 17.07 -16.91 -15.66
CA SER A 27 15.94 -16.16 -15.16
C SER A 27 15.94 -14.86 -15.94
N GLN A 28 14.87 -14.61 -16.69
CA GLN A 28 14.44 -13.24 -16.88
C GLN A 28 14.05 -12.76 -15.47
N ALA A 29 15.04 -12.38 -14.68
CA ALA A 29 14.83 -11.57 -13.51
C ALA A 29 14.29 -10.25 -14.05
N GLY A 30 12.96 -10.15 -14.19
CA GLY A 30 12.31 -8.88 -14.42
C GLY A 30 12.81 -7.96 -13.32
N ASP A 31 13.41 -6.83 -13.72
CA ASP A 31 13.91 -5.85 -12.77
C ASP A 31 12.77 -5.47 -11.83
N LEU A 32 12.88 -5.88 -10.56
CA LEU A 32 11.88 -5.53 -9.57
C LEU A 32 11.99 -4.03 -9.33
N ALA A 33 10.89 -3.32 -9.53
CA ALA A 33 10.83 -1.90 -9.20
C ALA A 33 11.16 -1.70 -7.72
N ARG A 34 12.30 -1.05 -7.44
CA ARG A 34 12.76 -0.78 -6.07
C ARG A 34 12.76 0.71 -5.79
N SER A 35 12.18 1.10 -4.67
CA SER A 35 12.31 2.47 -4.17
C SER A 35 13.67 2.66 -3.52
N ALA A 36 14.39 3.71 -3.90
CA ALA A 36 15.61 4.15 -3.22
C ALA A 36 15.32 4.92 -1.91
N LYS A 37 14.05 5.09 -1.52
CA LYS A 37 13.66 5.78 -0.28
C LYS A 37 13.67 4.81 0.88
N THR A 38 14.26 5.23 2.00
CA THR A 38 14.18 4.55 3.28
C THR A 38 12.73 4.50 3.76
N ARG A 39 12.30 3.35 4.30
CA ARG A 39 11.00 3.24 4.97
C ARG A 39 11.00 4.17 6.18
N ARG A 40 9.99 5.03 6.28
CA ARG A 40 9.73 5.84 7.47
C ARG A 40 8.61 5.19 8.26
N GLU A 41 8.80 5.01 9.57
CA GLU A 41 7.73 4.55 10.45
C GLU A 41 6.63 5.60 10.58
N GLY A 42 5.38 5.12 10.69
CA GLY A 42 4.25 5.98 11.01
C GLY A 42 4.27 6.38 12.47
N ALA A 43 3.79 7.58 12.80
CA ALA A 43 3.66 7.98 14.20
C ALA A 43 2.37 7.36 14.77
N VAL A 44 2.46 6.73 15.96
CA VAL A 44 1.31 6.09 16.62
C VAL A 44 0.14 7.08 16.81
N LYS A 45 0.46 8.35 17.09
CA LYS A 45 -0.53 9.43 17.22
C LYS A 45 -1.34 9.71 15.95
N ASP A 46 -0.84 9.33 14.77
CA ASP A 46 -1.52 9.53 13.50
C ASP A 46 -2.51 8.38 13.19
N ARG A 47 -2.51 7.30 13.99
CA ARG A 47 -3.36 6.12 13.77
C ARG A 47 -4.86 6.45 13.72
N PRO A 48 -5.45 7.23 14.64
CA PRO A 48 -6.88 7.55 14.57
C PRO A 48 -7.24 8.25 13.25
N LEU A 49 -6.46 9.26 12.86
CA LEU A 49 -6.65 9.97 11.59
C LEU A 49 -6.53 9.05 10.37
N ALA A 50 -5.60 8.10 10.39
CA ALA A 50 -5.44 7.14 9.30
C ALA A 50 -6.63 6.17 9.20
N VAL A 51 -7.17 5.73 10.34
CA VAL A 51 -8.37 4.87 10.41
C VAL A 51 -9.57 5.62 9.85
N ASP A 52 -9.81 6.85 10.32
CA ASP A 52 -10.94 7.67 9.87
C ASP A 52 -10.90 7.94 8.36
N ALA A 53 -9.71 8.21 7.82
CA ALA A 53 -9.52 8.42 6.39
C ALA A 53 -9.83 7.16 5.56
N VAL A 54 -9.39 5.97 6.03
CA VAL A 54 -9.67 4.70 5.35
C VAL A 54 -11.15 4.35 5.42
N LEU A 55 -11.82 4.59 6.56
CA LEU A 55 -13.25 4.35 6.71
C LEU A 55 -14.07 5.29 5.82
N SER A 56 -13.72 6.57 5.76
CA SER A 56 -14.38 7.55 4.88
C SER A 56 -14.19 7.19 3.41
N PHE A 57 -12.97 6.82 3.00
CA PHE A 57 -12.70 6.34 1.65
C PHE A 57 -13.50 5.06 1.33
N THR A 58 -13.61 4.15 2.30
CA THR A 58 -14.37 2.91 2.14
C THR A 58 -15.85 3.18 1.89
N ALA A 59 -16.44 4.10 2.65
CA ALA A 59 -17.84 4.50 2.47
C ALA A 59 -18.06 5.08 1.07
N ASP A 60 -17.23 6.03 0.64
CA ASP A 60 -17.32 6.64 -0.69
C ASP A 60 -17.15 5.62 -1.82
N LEU A 61 -16.18 4.71 -1.68
CA LEU A 61 -15.93 3.68 -2.67
C LEU A 61 -17.12 2.71 -2.77
N HIS A 62 -17.65 2.27 -1.62
CA HIS A 62 -18.77 1.34 -1.60
C HIS A 62 -20.04 1.98 -2.19
N GLN A 63 -20.33 3.25 -1.85
CA GLN A 63 -21.46 3.98 -2.45
C GLN A 63 -21.38 4.03 -3.98
N ARG A 64 -20.16 4.19 -4.53
CA ARG A 64 -19.96 4.19 -5.99
C ARG A 64 -20.10 2.80 -6.60
N LEU A 65 -19.55 1.77 -5.96
CA LEU A 65 -19.60 0.40 -6.48
C LEU A 65 -21.00 -0.21 -6.36
N ALA A 66 -21.76 0.17 -5.34
CA ALA A 66 -23.13 -0.28 -5.10
C ALA A 66 -24.18 0.61 -5.79
N ALA A 67 -23.77 1.52 -6.68
CA ALA A 67 -24.69 2.33 -7.47
C ALA A 67 -25.54 1.47 -8.42
N ASP A 68 -24.95 0.38 -8.91
CA ASP A 68 -25.64 -0.61 -9.72
C ASP A 68 -26.08 -1.81 -8.86
N PRO A 69 -27.26 -2.40 -9.11
CA PRO A 69 -27.74 -3.55 -8.35
C PRO A 69 -26.87 -4.79 -8.58
N GLY A 70 -26.50 -5.47 -7.51
CA GLY A 70 -25.73 -6.71 -7.57
C GLY A 70 -24.87 -6.95 -6.32
N ASN A 71 -24.16 -8.08 -6.31
CA ASN A 71 -23.22 -8.39 -5.23
C ASN A 71 -21.92 -7.61 -5.42
N VAL A 72 -21.54 -6.80 -4.44
CA VAL A 72 -20.29 -6.05 -4.44
C VAL A 72 -19.33 -6.62 -3.41
N VAL A 73 -18.16 -7.07 -3.88
CA VAL A 73 -17.03 -7.46 -3.03
C VAL A 73 -15.82 -6.62 -3.44
N SER A 74 -15.22 -5.91 -2.49
CA SER A 74 -14.02 -5.13 -2.74
C SER A 74 -13.11 -5.11 -1.50
N SER A 75 -11.84 -4.76 -1.69
CA SER A 75 -10.90 -4.48 -0.60
C SER A 75 -10.50 -3.00 -0.62
N PRO A 76 -11.30 -2.11 0.00
CA PRO A 76 -11.02 -0.68 0.03
C PRO A 76 -9.63 -0.35 0.58
N TYR A 77 -9.18 -1.08 1.61
CA TYR A 77 -7.86 -0.89 2.18
C TYR A 77 -6.73 -1.13 1.15
N SER A 78 -6.83 -2.19 0.35
CA SER A 78 -5.83 -2.49 -0.68
C SER A 78 -5.77 -1.40 -1.74
N VAL A 79 -6.93 -0.89 -2.17
CA VAL A 79 -7.02 0.25 -3.11
C VAL A 79 -6.39 1.50 -2.50
N ALA A 80 -6.69 1.81 -1.24
CA ALA A 80 -6.12 2.95 -0.54
C ALA A 80 -4.59 2.88 -0.46
N VAL A 81 -4.04 1.69 -0.18
CA VAL A 81 -2.58 1.46 -0.15
C VAL A 81 -1.96 1.64 -1.54
N ALA A 82 -2.57 1.09 -2.60
CA ALA A 82 -2.09 1.26 -3.97
C ALA A 82 -2.09 2.75 -4.41
N LEU A 83 -3.14 3.48 -4.06
CA LEU A 83 -3.22 4.92 -4.28
C LEU A 83 -2.15 5.69 -3.49
N ALA A 84 -1.93 5.32 -2.21
CA ALA A 84 -0.89 5.93 -1.39
C ALA A 84 0.53 5.67 -1.93
N MET A 85 0.80 4.48 -2.48
CA MET A 85 2.06 4.18 -3.17
C MET A 85 2.21 5.03 -4.43
N SER A 86 1.17 5.09 -5.27
CA SER A 86 1.14 5.88 -6.49
C SER A 86 1.38 7.37 -6.22
N ARG A 87 0.78 7.89 -5.14
CA ARG A 87 0.97 9.26 -4.66
C ARG A 87 2.43 9.60 -4.36
N ASN A 88 3.21 8.65 -3.83
CA ASN A 88 4.63 8.88 -3.54
C ASN A 88 5.47 9.00 -4.83
N GLY A 89 5.00 8.43 -5.94
CA GLY A 89 5.60 8.56 -7.27
C GLY A 89 5.04 9.72 -8.11
N ALA A 90 3.86 10.25 -7.76
CA ALA A 90 3.18 11.30 -8.53
C ALA A 90 3.99 12.61 -8.54
N ARG A 91 4.60 12.94 -9.69
CA ARG A 91 5.24 14.24 -9.96
C ARG A 91 4.20 15.24 -10.48
N GLY A 92 4.30 16.50 -10.08
CA GLY A 92 3.31 17.55 -10.36
C GLY A 92 3.27 18.10 -11.79
N VAL A 93 3.56 17.30 -12.82
CA VAL A 93 3.68 17.79 -14.21
C VAL A 93 2.63 17.13 -15.11
N ARG A 94 2.08 17.95 -16.01
CA ARG A 94 1.02 17.74 -17.00
C ARG A 94 1.20 16.49 -17.89
N VAL A 95 0.97 15.31 -17.34
CA VAL A 95 0.70 14.10 -18.11
C VAL A 95 -0.66 13.59 -17.63
N ARG A 96 -1.39 12.86 -18.49
CA ARG A 96 -2.76 12.34 -18.35
C ARG A 96 -2.97 11.34 -17.18
N HIS A 97 -2.23 11.51 -16.09
CA HIS A 97 -2.23 10.70 -14.87
C HIS A 97 -2.79 11.48 -13.68
N PRO A 98 -3.33 10.78 -12.66
CA PRO A 98 -3.89 11.42 -11.47
C PRO A 98 -2.86 12.33 -10.80
N ARG A 99 -3.22 13.60 -10.55
CA ARG A 99 -2.34 14.52 -9.83
C ARG A 99 -2.26 14.10 -8.38
N ARG A 100 -1.15 14.43 -7.71
CA ARG A 100 -0.98 14.18 -6.27
C ARG A 100 -2.12 14.75 -5.43
N GLY A 101 -2.69 15.90 -5.83
CA GLY A 101 -3.84 16.52 -5.19
C GLY A 101 -5.12 15.70 -5.32
N ASP A 102 -5.38 15.11 -6.48
CA ASP A 102 -6.56 14.27 -6.71
C ASP A 102 -6.51 13.01 -5.85
N VAL A 103 -5.31 12.40 -5.75
CA VAL A 103 -5.08 11.24 -4.88
C VAL A 103 -5.17 11.62 -3.39
N ASP A 104 -4.72 12.82 -3.01
CA ASP A 104 -4.88 13.35 -1.65
C ASP A 104 -6.35 13.52 -1.26
N THR A 105 -7.16 14.06 -2.18
CA THR A 105 -8.60 14.20 -1.99
C THR A 105 -9.29 12.85 -1.88
N ALA A 106 -8.98 11.91 -2.78
CA ALA A 106 -9.58 10.57 -2.75
C ALA A 106 -9.26 9.83 -1.43
N LEU A 107 -8.05 10.02 -0.88
CA LEU A 107 -7.63 9.37 0.36
C LEU A 107 -8.05 10.14 1.63
N HIS A 108 -8.93 11.14 1.54
CA HIS A 108 -9.37 11.97 2.67
C HIS A 108 -8.20 12.53 3.50
N ARG A 109 -7.08 12.85 2.84
CA ARG A 109 -5.85 13.25 3.56
C ARG A 109 -5.96 14.72 4.00
N PRO A 110 -5.62 15.05 5.26
CA PRO A 110 -5.51 16.43 5.70
C PRO A 110 -4.51 17.20 4.83
N ARG A 111 -4.92 18.38 4.32
CA ARG A 111 -4.02 19.28 3.58
C ARG A 111 -2.91 19.74 4.53
N ARG A 112 -1.65 19.41 4.21
CA ARG A 112 -0.51 20.01 4.91
C ARG A 112 -0.43 21.49 4.53
N ARG A 113 -0.43 22.37 5.52
CA ARG A 113 -0.10 23.79 5.35
C ARG A 113 1.29 23.87 4.70
N PRO A 114 1.52 24.71 3.67
CA PRO A 114 2.86 24.88 3.12
C PRO A 114 3.80 25.32 4.24
N LEU A 115 4.95 24.66 4.33
CA LEU A 115 6.04 25.09 5.21
C LEU A 115 6.42 26.51 4.76
N ARG A 116 6.15 27.51 5.61
CA ARG A 116 6.76 28.82 5.44
C ARG A 116 8.26 28.62 5.62
N VAL A 117 9.00 28.66 4.52
CA VAL A 117 10.45 28.78 4.57
C VAL A 117 10.68 30.26 4.88
N THR A 118 10.95 30.58 6.14
CA THR A 118 11.52 31.89 6.49
C THR A 118 12.93 31.96 5.91
N PRO A 119 13.30 33.07 5.26
CA PRO A 119 14.63 33.28 4.69
C PRO A 119 15.72 33.31 5.76
#